data_AF-A0A2G0CGG2-F1
#
_entry.id   AF-A0A2G0CGG2-F1
#
_cell.length_a   1.000
_cell.length_b   1.000
_cell.length_c   1.000
_cell.angle_alpha   90.00
_cell.angle_beta   90.00
_cell.angle_gamma   90.00
#
_symmetry.space_group_name_H-M   'P 1'
#
loop_
_entity.id
_entity.type
_entity.pdbx_description
1 polymer ?
#
loop_
_entity_poly.entity_id
_entity_poly.type
_entity_poly.pdbx_seq_one_letter_code
_entity_poly.pdbx_strand_id
1 'polypeptide(L)'
;MANCEFPITFHQSVEELVARFDEAITARGGQFSGDADQATFTIPTARGPVEGSYRTEDNTFHFILTAMPDGLTCHKADNTFRSLIGSPPDLSLDFL
;
A
#
# COMPACT_ATOMS: atom_id res chain seq x y z
N MET A 1 -7.19 -17.23 -6.42
CA MET A 1 -7.43 -16.24 -5.34
C MET A 1 -6.25 -15.28 -5.42
N ALA A 2 -6.51 -13.97 -5.51
CA ALA A 2 -5.53 -13.05 -6.06
C ALA A 2 -4.40 -12.75 -5.07
N ASN A 3 -3.34 -13.58 -5.13
CA ASN A 3 -2.07 -13.37 -4.46
C ASN A 3 -1.23 -12.46 -5.36
N CYS A 4 -1.37 -11.15 -5.18
CA CYS A 4 -0.52 -10.21 -5.90
C CYS A 4 0.55 -9.68 -4.99
N GLU A 5 1.78 -10.02 -5.35
CA GLU A 5 2.99 -9.52 -4.71
C GLU A 5 3.75 -8.61 -5.66
N PHE A 6 4.22 -7.48 -5.15
CA PHE A 6 5.07 -6.58 -5.90
C PHE A 6 6.11 -5.93 -4.96
N PRO A 7 7.40 -5.98 -5.34
CA PRO A 7 8.45 -5.30 -4.60
C PRO A 7 8.55 -3.82 -5.00
N ILE A 8 8.64 -2.92 -4.02
CA ILE A 8 8.87 -1.49 -4.22
C ILE A 8 10.12 -1.08 -3.44
N THR A 9 11.20 -0.81 -4.16
CA THR A 9 12.44 -0.28 -3.58
C THR A 9 12.29 1.19 -3.22
N PHE A 10 12.78 1.56 -2.05
CA PHE A 10 12.75 2.93 -1.56
C PHE A 10 14.13 3.40 -1.12
N HIS A 11 14.38 4.69 -1.32
CA HIS A 11 15.66 5.32 -0.96
C HIS A 11 15.55 6.25 0.27
N GLN A 12 14.33 6.41 0.81
CA GLN A 12 14.00 7.30 1.92
C GLN A 12 13.91 6.51 3.23
N SER A 13 13.71 7.20 4.36
CA SER A 13 13.48 6.56 5.66
C SER A 13 12.21 5.71 5.62
N VAL A 14 12.32 4.42 5.94
CA VAL A 14 11.16 3.50 6.00
C VAL A 14 10.08 4.02 6.94
N GLU A 15 10.47 4.59 8.08
CA GLU A 15 9.55 5.14 9.09
C GLU A 15 8.69 6.29 8.53
N GLU A 16 9.28 7.17 7.71
CA GLU A 16 8.52 8.26 7.07
C GLU A 16 7.53 7.72 6.03
N LEU A 17 7.94 6.69 5.28
CA LEU A 17 7.08 6.05 4.28
C LEU A 17 5.91 5.34 4.94
N VAL A 18 6.16 4.67 6.06
CA VAL A 18 5.15 3.97 6.86
C VAL A 18 4.15 4.96 7.46
N ALA A 19 4.63 6.08 8.01
CA ALA A 19 3.77 7.13 8.53
C ALA A 19 2.88 7.75 7.44
N ARG A 20 3.42 7.98 6.24
CA ARG A 20 2.63 8.43 5.08
C ARG A 20 1.60 7.39 4.64
N PHE A 21 1.96 6.11 4.70
CA PHE A 21 1.05 5.01 4.41
C PHE A 21 -0.12 4.97 5.38
N ASP A 22 0.18 4.99 6.68
CA ASP A 22 -0.79 5.03 7.76
C ASP A 22 -1.74 6.23 7.60
N GLU A 23 -1.19 7.42 7.34
CA GLU A 23 -1.98 8.63 7.12
C GLU A 23 -2.89 8.50 5.89
N ALA A 24 -2.37 8.03 4.75
CA ALA A 24 -3.16 7.88 3.53
C ALA A 24 -4.27 6.83 3.66
N ILE A 25 -4.02 5.75 4.40
CA ILE A 25 -5.01 4.70 4.69
C ILE A 25 -6.07 5.23 5.65
N THR A 26 -5.66 5.87 6.75
CA THR A 26 -6.55 6.41 7.77
C THR A 26 -7.39 7.56 7.23
N ALA A 27 -6.85 8.40 6.34
CA ALA A 27 -7.58 9.46 5.64
C ALA A 27 -8.74 8.91 4.80
N ARG A 28 -8.69 7.64 4.40
CA ARG A 28 -9.76 6.94 3.68
C ARG A 28 -10.70 6.15 4.58
N GLY A 29 -10.54 6.25 5.90
CA GLY A 29 -11.28 5.44 6.86
C GLY A 29 -10.83 3.98 6.87
N GLY A 30 -9.63 3.70 6.37
CA GLY A 30 -9.00 2.40 6.44
C GLY A 30 -8.38 2.10 7.80
N GLN A 31 -7.83 0.91 7.91
CA GLN A 31 -7.08 0.47 9.08
C GLN A 31 -5.67 0.08 8.65
N PHE A 32 -4.71 0.49 9.45
CA PHE A 32 -3.32 0.13 9.32
C PHE A 32 -2.86 -0.45 10.66
N SER A 33 -2.19 -1.60 10.62
CA SER A 33 -1.73 -2.28 11.83
C SER A 33 -0.40 -2.98 11.58
N GLY A 34 0.64 -2.46 12.21
CA GLY A 34 1.99 -2.99 12.18
C GLY A 34 3.04 -1.87 12.19
N ASP A 35 4.25 -2.22 11.78
CA ASP A 35 5.45 -1.40 11.91
C ASP A 35 6.27 -1.45 10.62
N ALA A 36 7.40 -0.73 10.60
CA ALA A 36 8.27 -0.62 9.44
C ALA A 36 8.81 -1.95 8.88
N ASP A 37 8.86 -3.02 9.68
CA ASP A 37 9.31 -4.35 9.26
C ASP A 37 8.19 -5.14 8.59
N GLN A 38 6.97 -5.07 9.13
CA GLN A 38 5.80 -5.74 8.62
C GLN A 38 4.52 -5.05 9.10
N ALA A 39 3.56 -4.87 8.20
CA ALA A 39 2.25 -4.38 8.58
C ALA A 39 1.14 -4.96 7.70
N THR A 40 -0.07 -4.90 8.22
CA THR A 40 -1.32 -5.23 7.54
C THR A 40 -2.14 -3.96 7.35
N PHE A 41 -2.85 -3.88 6.23
CA PHE A 41 -3.68 -2.73 5.92
C PHE A 41 -4.98 -3.13 5.24
N THR A 42 -6.00 -2.31 5.49
CA THR A 42 -7.33 -2.41 4.89
C THR A 42 -7.75 -1.02 4.44
N ILE A 43 -8.01 -0.86 3.15
CA ILE A 43 -8.44 0.41 2.55
C ILE A 43 -9.86 0.22 2.01
N PRO A 44 -10.89 0.76 2.66
CA PRO A 44 -12.24 0.72 2.11
C PRO A 44 -12.28 1.60 0.86
N THR A 45 -12.71 1.03 -0.27
CA THR A 45 -12.99 1.79 -1.49
C THR A 45 -14.45 1.61 -1.89
N ALA A 46 -14.94 2.48 -2.76
CA ALA A 46 -16.33 2.42 -3.25
C ALA A 46 -16.68 1.10 -3.97
N ARG A 47 -15.68 0.35 -4.47
CA ARG A 47 -15.86 -0.93 -5.16
C ARG A 47 -15.59 -2.16 -4.28
N GLY A 48 -15.19 -1.95 -3.03
CA GLY A 48 -14.82 -2.99 -2.08
C GLY A 48 -13.50 -2.69 -1.36
N PRO A 49 -13.22 -3.34 -0.22
CA PRO A 49 -11.99 -3.11 0.51
C PRO A 49 -10.78 -3.70 -0.25
N VAL A 50 -9.66 -2.99 -0.20
CA VAL A 50 -8.34 -3.51 -0.55
C VAL A 50 -7.68 -3.96 0.75
N GLU A 51 -7.38 -5.24 0.88
CA GLU A 51 -6.73 -5.80 2.06
C GLU A 51 -5.40 -6.41 1.66
N GLY A 52 -4.39 -6.15 2.47
CA GLY A 52 -3.07 -6.66 2.21
C GLY A 52 -2.15 -6.53 3.40
N SER A 53 -0.91 -6.91 3.15
CA SER A 53 0.19 -6.76 4.08
C SER A 53 1.44 -6.35 3.31
N TYR A 54 2.44 -5.85 4.00
CA TYR A 54 3.77 -5.75 3.46
C TYR A 54 4.79 -6.28 4.45
N ARG A 55 5.95 -6.64 3.91
CA ARG A 55 7.18 -6.90 4.66
C ARG A 55 8.30 -6.06 4.06
N THR A 56 9.23 -5.62 4.87
CA THR A 56 10.36 -4.80 4.45
C THR A 56 11.63 -5.62 4.54
N GLU A 57 12.37 -5.74 3.44
CA GLU A 57 13.65 -6.43 3.38
C GLU A 57 14.60 -5.59 2.51
N ASP A 58 15.82 -5.34 2.98
CA ASP A 58 16.86 -4.61 2.22
C ASP A 58 16.35 -3.35 1.49
N ASN A 59 15.71 -2.43 2.22
CA ASN A 59 15.15 -1.19 1.65
C ASN A 59 14.10 -1.42 0.54
N THR A 60 13.42 -2.56 0.58
CA THR A 60 12.37 -2.94 -0.37
C THR A 60 11.12 -3.38 0.37
N PHE A 61 9.99 -2.77 0.05
CA PHE A 61 8.69 -3.23 0.53
C PHE A 61 8.17 -4.33 -0.40
N HIS A 62 7.91 -5.51 0.14
CA HIS A 62 7.18 -6.56 -0.54
C HIS A 62 5.72 -6.49 -0.11
N PHE A 63 4.90 -5.83 -0.92
CA PHE A 63 3.46 -5.79 -0.69
C PHE A 63 2.83 -7.10 -1.15
N ILE A 64 1.87 -7.59 -0.39
CA ILE A 64 1.09 -8.80 -0.63
C ILE A 64 -0.38 -8.45 -0.42
N LEU A 65 -1.12 -8.33 -1.52
CA LEU A 65 -2.56 -8.11 -1.47
C LEU A 65 -3.29 -9.44 -1.34
N THR A 66 -4.15 -9.55 -0.34
CA THR A 66 -4.95 -10.74 -0.03
C THR A 66 -6.39 -10.58 -0.51
N ALA A 67 -6.92 -9.36 -0.51
CA ALA A 67 -8.21 -9.02 -1.07
C ALA A 67 -8.12 -7.76 -1.94
N MET A 68 -8.75 -7.81 -3.11
CA MET A 68 -8.85 -6.67 -4.01
C MET A 68 -10.27 -6.58 -4.55
N PRO A 69 -10.82 -5.36 -4.72
CA PRO A 69 -12.12 -5.17 -5.30
C PRO A 69 -12.12 -5.50 -6.80
N ASP A 70 -13.30 -5.84 -7.32
CA ASP A 70 -13.47 -6.20 -8.72
C ASP A 70 -13.18 -4.99 -9.63
N GLY A 71 -12.27 -5.18 -10.59
CA GLY A 71 -11.75 -4.12 -11.46
C GLY A 71 -10.47 -3.43 -10.98
N LEU A 72 -9.95 -3.75 -9.78
CA LEU A 72 -8.59 -3.38 -9.40
C LEU A 72 -7.62 -4.47 -9.87
N THR A 73 -6.71 -4.11 -10.76
CA THR A 73 -5.64 -5.00 -11.18
C THR A 73 -4.40 -4.80 -10.32
N CYS A 74 -3.57 -5.83 -10.21
CA CYS A 74 -2.35 -5.77 -9.41
C CYS A 74 -1.38 -4.71 -9.93
N HIS A 75 -1.42 -4.42 -11.24
CA HIS A 75 -0.67 -3.32 -11.84
C HIS A 75 -1.20 -1.94 -11.42
N LYS A 76 -2.53 -1.76 -11.27
CA LYS A 76 -3.09 -0.52 -10.73
C LYS A 76 -2.67 -0.34 -9.27
N ALA A 77 -2.77 -1.40 -8.47
CA ALA A 77 -2.35 -1.35 -7.07
C ALA A 77 -0.85 -1.03 -6.95
N ASP A 78 0.03 -1.76 -7.67
CA ASP A 78 1.47 -1.44 -7.74
C ASP A 78 1.71 0.05 -7.99
N ASN A 79 1.08 0.60 -9.04
CA ASN A 79 1.30 1.98 -9.43
C ASN A 79 0.83 2.97 -8.34
N THR A 80 -0.30 2.71 -7.69
CA THR A 80 -0.81 3.56 -6.61
C THR A 80 0.13 3.53 -5.38
N PHE A 81 0.58 2.34 -4.96
CA PHE A 81 1.51 2.19 -3.85
C PHE A 81 2.88 2.80 -4.18
N ARG A 82 3.35 2.63 -5.41
CA ARG A 82 4.61 3.21 -5.89
C ARG A 82 4.54 4.72 -6.00
N SER A 83 3.37 5.30 -6.31
CA SER A 83 3.15 6.75 -6.30
C SER A 83 3.32 7.35 -4.91
N LEU A 84 2.82 6.67 -3.87
CA LEU A 84 3.01 7.10 -2.47
C LEU A 84 4.48 7.05 -2.02
N ILE A 85 5.27 6.10 -2.55
CA ILE A 85 6.64 5.82 -2.09
C ILE A 85 7.70 6.57 -2.91
N GLY A 86 7.55 6.62 -4.24
CA GLY A 86 8.62 6.95 -5.19
C GLY A 86 8.54 8.32 -5.87
N SER A 87 7.38 8.99 -5.84
CA SER A 87 7.21 10.31 -6.46
C SER A 87 7.14 11.43 -5.40
N PRO A 88 7.55 12.68 -5.71
CA PRO A 88 7.21 13.83 -4.86
C PRO A 88 5.70 13.83 -4.58
N PRO A 89 5.27 14.23 -3.37
CA PRO A 89 4.07 13.73 -2.71
C PRO A 89 2.81 14.09 -3.50
N ASP A 90 2.33 13.16 -4.31
CA ASP A 90 0.94 13.12 -4.71
C ASP A 90 0.25 12.14 -3.76
N LEU A 91 -0.34 12.68 -2.68
CA LEU A 91 -1.12 11.94 -1.68
C LEU A 91 -2.40 11.30 -2.27
N SER A 92 -2.56 11.29 -3.60
CA SER A 92 -3.72 10.71 -4.25
C SER A 92 -3.55 9.20 -4.39
N LEU A 93 -4.15 8.46 -3.46
CA LEU A 93 -4.39 7.02 -3.59
C LEU A 93 -5.44 6.73 -4.69
N ASP A 94 -5.26 7.15 -5.94
CA ASP A 94 -6.32 6.97 -6.95
C ASP A 94 -6.46 5.48 -7.33
N PHE A 95 -7.43 4.80 -6.72
CA PHE A 95 -7.82 3.42 -7.01
C PHE A 95 -9.05 3.36 -7.93
N LEU A 96 -9.48 4.50 -8.49
CA LEU A 96 -10.70 4.68 -9.27
C LEU A 96 -10.52 4.27 -10.76
#